data_AF-A0A0F9HL39-F1
#
_entry.id   AF-A0A0F9HL39-F1
#
_cell.length_a   1.000
_cell.length_b   1.000
_cell.length_c   1.000
_cell.angle_alpha   90.00
_cell.angle_beta   90.00
_cell.angle_gamma   90.00
#
_symmetry.space_group_name_H-M   'P 1'
#
loop_
_entity.id
_entity.type
_entity.pdbx_description
1 polymer ?
#
loop_
_entity_poly.entity_id
_entity_poly.type
_entity_poly.pdbx_seq_one_letter_code
_entity_poly.pdbx_strand_id
1 'polypeptide(L)' 'IISWSNEGDLVLDPMCGSGTTCKMAKELNRKYIGIDISAEYCKLTMKRLSWDDDVQELAASLSQEDFLDVL' A
#
# COMPACT_ATOMS: atom_id res chain seq x y z
N ILE A 1 6.22 -11.74 7.66
CA ILE A 1 5.74 -11.75 6.26
C ILE A 1 5.90 -13.15 5.63
N ILE A 2 7.11 -13.61 5.30
CA ILE A 2 7.32 -14.83 4.48
C ILE A 2 6.79 -16.13 5.12
N SER A 3 7.00 -16.32 6.43
CA SER A 3 6.64 -17.58 7.10
C SER A 3 5.14 -17.83 7.27
N TRP A 4 4.29 -16.82 7.05
CA TRP A 4 2.86 -16.85 7.37
C TRP A 4 1.97 -16.14 6.33
N SER A 5 2.49 -15.91 5.12
CA SER A 5 1.72 -15.38 3.98
C SER A 5 2.34 -15.79 2.66
N ASN A 6 1.52 -15.97 1.64
CA ASN A 6 1.91 -16.23 0.26
C ASN A 6 1.96 -14.93 -0.55
N GLU A 7 2.53 -14.99 -1.74
CA GLU A 7 2.41 -13.89 -2.71
C GLU A 7 0.93 -13.64 -3.04
N GLY A 8 0.55 -12.38 -3.19
CA GLY A 8 -0.83 -11.95 -3.43
C GLY A 8 -1.71 -11.84 -2.18
N ASP A 9 -1.32 -12.42 -1.04
CA ASP A 9 -2.07 -12.31 0.22
C ASP A 9 -2.16 -10.85 0.71
N LEU A 10 -3.21 -10.56 1.49
CA LEU A 10 -3.40 -9.28 2.15
C LEU A 10 -2.81 -9.30 3.57
N VAL A 11 -1.89 -8.39 3.85
CA VAL A 11 -1.28 -8.19 5.18
C VAL A 11 -1.82 -6.92 5.83
N LEU A 12 -2.39 -7.04 7.03
CA LEU A 12 -2.81 -5.90 7.84
C LEU A 12 -1.78 -5.61 8.93
N ASP A 13 -1.35 -4.35 9.04
CA ASP A 13 -0.57 -3.85 10.16
C ASP A 13 -1.30 -2.65 10.80
N PRO A 14 -1.96 -2.83 11.96
CA PRO A 14 -2.80 -1.79 12.57
C PRO A 14 -2.01 -0.70 13.31
N MET A 15 -0.68 -0.84 13.46
CA MET A 15 0.20 0.11 14.12
C MET A 15 1.52 0.23 13.34
N CYS A 16 1.42 0.58 12.06
CA CYS A 16 2.48 0.38 11.08
C CYS A 16 3.72 1.25 11.30
N GLY A 17 3.63 2.34 12.06
CA GLY A 17 4.72 3.27 12.35
C GLY A 17 5.44 3.72 11.08
N SER A 18 6.75 3.49 11.03
CA SER A 18 7.60 3.81 9.86
C SER A 18 7.42 2.88 8.64
N GLY A 19 6.46 1.94 8.70
CA GLY A 19 5.98 1.20 7.53
C GLY A 19 6.80 -0.02 7.14
N THR A 20 7.59 -0.61 8.05
CA THR A 20 8.45 -1.76 7.72
C THR A 20 7.65 -2.97 7.21
N THR A 21 6.52 -3.29 7.84
CA THR A 21 5.64 -4.39 7.40
C THR A 21 5.08 -4.12 6.00
N CYS A 22 4.61 -2.90 5.75
CA CYS A 22 4.09 -2.46 4.45
C CYS A 22 5.15 -2.52 3.36
N LYS A 23 6.37 -2.05 3.66
CA LYS A 23 7.52 -2.11 2.73
C LYS A 23 7.83 -3.54 2.35
N MET A 24 7.98 -4.43 3.33
CA MET A 24 8.28 -5.83 3.08
C MET A 24 7.14 -6.51 2.33
N ALA A 25 5.88 -6.18 2.63
CA ALA A 25 4.74 -6.69 1.87
C ALA A 25 4.81 -6.28 0.39
N LYS A 26 5.06 -4.98 0.09
CA LYS A 26 5.25 -4.48 -1.29
C LYS A 26 6.39 -5.20 -2.02
N GLU A 27 7.59 -5.24 -1.44
CA GLU A 27 8.78 -5.86 -2.05
C GLU A 27 8.62 -7.36 -2.29
N LEU A 28 7.77 -8.02 -1.49
CA LEU A 28 7.49 -9.44 -1.58
C LEU A 28 6.21 -9.76 -2.36
N ASN A 29 5.64 -8.82 -3.13
CA ASN A 29 4.42 -9.03 -3.92
C ASN A 29 3.19 -9.43 -3.08
N ARG A 30 3.03 -8.87 -1.88
CA ARG A 30 1.81 -8.97 -1.05
C ARG A 30 1.03 -7.67 -1.12
N LYS A 31 -0.30 -7.77 -1.04
CA LYS A 31 -1.16 -6.61 -0.77
C LYS A 31 -1.03 -6.24 0.70
N TYR A 32 -1.25 -4.98 1.06
CA TYR A 32 -1.17 -4.57 2.46
C TYR A 32 -2.11 -3.41 2.80
N ILE A 33 -2.48 -3.33 4.07
CA ILE A 33 -3.13 -2.17 4.69
C ILE A 33 -2.29 -1.82 5.93
N GLY A 34 -1.76 -0.60 5.96
CA GLY A 34 -1.06 -0.04 7.12
C GLY A 34 -1.91 1.05 7.75
N ILE A 35 -2.09 0.99 9.07
CA ILE A 35 -2.80 2.00 9.86
C ILE A 35 -1.87 2.50 10.94
N ASP A 36 -1.85 3.80 11.18
CA ASP A 36 -1.21 4.40 12.35
C ASP A 36 -2.03 5.62 12.78
N ILE A 37 -2.05 5.90 14.08
CA ILE A 37 -2.73 7.09 14.61
C ILE A 37 -1.90 8.36 14.34
N SER A 38 -0.58 8.21 14.21
CA SER A 38 0.32 9.32 13.93
C SER A 38 0.30 9.66 12.44
N ALA A 39 -0.33 10.79 12.11
CA ALA A 39 -0.31 11.34 10.76
C ALA A 39 1.13 11.58 10.24
N GLU A 40 2.09 11.87 11.13
CA GLU A 40 3.50 12.01 10.77
C GLU A 40 4.07 10.67 10.26
N TYR A 41 3.79 9.57 10.97
CA TYR A 41 4.23 8.25 10.55
C TYR A 41 3.54 7.77 9.28
N CYS A 42 2.24 8.07 9.10
CA CYS A 42 1.56 7.80 7.84
C CYS A 42 2.25 8.52 6.67
N LYS A 43 2.57 9.82 6.81
CA LYS A 43 3.26 10.60 5.76
C LYS A 43 4.66 10.06 5.47
N LEU A 44 5.42 9.73 6.51
CA LEU A 44 6.75 9.14 6.37
C LEU A 44 6.68 7.80 5.61
N THR A 45 5.72 6.95 5.98
CA THR A 45 5.50 5.65 5.34
C THR A 45 5.07 5.80 3.88
N MET A 46 4.10 6.68 3.58
CA MET A 46 3.68 6.95 2.19
C MET A 46 4.85 7.40 1.32
N LYS A 47 5.69 8.32 1.82
CA LYS A 47 6.90 8.76 1.13
C LYS A 47 7.90 7.60 0.93
N ARG A 48 8.12 6.78 1.96
CA ARG A 48 9.04 5.63 1.92
C ARG A 48 8.60 4.58 0.88
N LEU A 49 7.30 4.47 0.66
CA LEU A 49 6.71 3.49 -0.26
C LEU A 49 6.49 4.03 -1.68
N SER A 50 6.84 5.29 -1.95
CA SER A 50 6.54 5.94 -3.24
C SER A 50 5.04 5.90 -3.56
N TRP A 51 4.19 6.13 -2.55
CA TRP A 51 2.73 6.04 -2.71
C TRP A 51 2.18 7.00 -3.77
N ASP A 52 2.70 8.23 -3.83
CA ASP A 52 2.26 9.21 -4.83
C ASP A 52 2.59 8.77 -6.26
N ASP A 53 3.74 8.11 -6.45
CA ASP A 53 4.15 7.56 -7.74
C ASP A 53 3.22 6.41 -8.15
N ASP A 54 2.93 5.49 -7.21
CA ASP A 54 2.01 4.36 -7.42
C ASP A 54 0.60 4.85 -7.82
N VAL A 55 0.09 5.89 -7.14
CA VAL A 55 -1.24 6.46 -7.44
C VAL A 55 -1.25 7.14 -8.80
N GLN A 56 -0.18 7.84 -9.18
CA GLN A 56 -0.08 8.46 -10.51
C GLN A 56 -0.02 7.40 -11.62
N GLU A 57 0.73 6.32 -11.43
CA GLU A 57 0.81 5.21 -12.37
C GLU A 57 -0.56 4.50 -12.52
N LEU A 58 -1.26 4.29 -11.40
CA LEU A 58 -2.60 3.73 -11.42
C LEU A 58 -3.58 4.67 -12.14
N ALA A 59 -3.56 5.97 -11.81
CA ALA A 59 -4.42 6.96 -12.45
C ALA A 59 -4.17 7.07 -13.97
N ALA A 60 -2.92 6.90 -14.40
CA ALA A 60 -2.54 6.89 -15.81
C ALA A 60 -2.96 5.61 -16.55
N SER A 61 -3.15 4.50 -15.83
CA SER A 61 -3.55 3.21 -16.42
C SER A 61 -5.07 2.99 -16.45
N LEU A 62 -5.85 3.78 -15.71
CA LEU A 62 -7.31 3.77 -15.76
C LEU A 62 -7.83 4.46 -17.03
N SER A 63 -8.68 3.76 -17.78
CA SER A 63 -9.42 4.30 -18.92
C SER A 63 -10.65 5.09 -18.46
N GLN A 64 -11.26 5.85 -19.37
CA GLN A 64 -12.51 6.58 -19.08
C GLN A 64 -13.70 5.66 -18.74
N GLU A 65 -13.68 4.41 -19.19
CA GLU A 65 -14.72 3.42 -18.91
C GLU A 65 -14.59 2.90 -17.47
N ASP A 66 -13.36 2.72 -16.95
CA ASP A 66 -13.11 2.22 -15.60
C ASP A 66 -13.67 3.15 -14.50
N PHE A 67 -13.82 4.45 -14.78
CA PHE A 67 -14.39 5.42 -13.84
C PHE A 67 -15.90 5.27 -13.63
N LEU A 68 -16.62 4.70 -14.62
CA LEU A 68 -18.07 4.52 -14.54
C LEU A 68 -18.45 3.29 -13.70
N ASP A 69 -17.57 2.31 -13.56
CA ASP A 69 -17.83 1.08 -12.79
C ASP A 69 -17.67 1.25 -11.27
N VAL A 70 -17.12 2.39 -10.82
CA VAL A 70 -16.86 2.69 -9.40
C VAL A 70 -17.92 3.64 -8.79
N LEU A 71 -18.86 4.13 -9.59
CA LEU A 71 -20.00 4.97 -9.17
C LEU A 71 -21.31 4.16 -9.11
#